data_AF-I9R7Y0-F1
#
_entry.id   AF-I9R7Y0-F1
#
_cell.length_a   1.000
_cell.length_b   1.000
_cell.length_c   1.000
_cell.angle_alpha   90.00
_cell.angle_beta   90.00
_cell.angle_gamma   90.00
#
_symmetry.space_group_name_H-M   'P 1'
#
loop_
_entity.id
_entity.type
_entity.pdbx_description
1 polymer ?
#
loop_
_entity_poly.entity_id
_entity_poly.type
_entity_poly.pdbx_seq_one_letter_code
_entity_poly.pdbx_strand_id
1 'polypeptide(L)'
;MKPNRIMCMIPAGIAAGIFMFSSCHSGYSLASVEGNRIEVTAALDANPDSTAIAILTPYQKTVDSIMSPVIGQSARFMDRFRPESELSNLVADILRCSASAYIGRIADVGVTNMGGLRTALPEGDITYGNIYEITPFENTLCIVTMNGSLLRELFENIAAVHGEGLSGACLEISGDGKLLDATVAGKEIEDSKEYKVATLDYLAEGNDHMTAFAKVGDADKLLPEKATVRQLFLNYVSSSFFS
;
A
#
# COMPACT_ATOMS: atom_id res chain seq x y z
N MET A 1 -47.65 -67.70 -67.36
CA MET A 1 -48.51 -66.82 -66.54
C MET A 1 -47.87 -66.66 -65.18
N LYS A 2 -47.72 -65.41 -64.68
CA LYS A 2 -47.23 -65.06 -63.33
C LYS A 2 -48.08 -65.75 -62.24
N PRO A 3 -47.53 -66.09 -61.04
CA PRO A 3 -47.16 -65.11 -59.99
C PRO A 3 -45.81 -65.43 -59.30
N ASN A 4 -44.96 -64.50 -58.85
CA ASN A 4 -45.02 -63.38 -57.89
C ASN A 4 -44.51 -63.76 -56.47
N ARG A 5 -43.33 -63.19 -56.17
CA ARG A 5 -42.61 -62.95 -54.90
C ARG A 5 -42.19 -64.12 -53.99
N ILE A 6 -40.88 -64.39 -53.97
CA ILE A 6 -40.14 -64.91 -52.80
C ILE A 6 -38.80 -64.17 -52.69
N MET A 7 -38.49 -63.78 -51.46
CA MET A 7 -37.27 -63.15 -50.93
C MET A 7 -35.99 -63.95 -51.25
N CYS A 8 -34.88 -63.29 -51.61
CA CYS A 8 -33.56 -63.92 -51.54
C CYS A 8 -32.43 -62.91 -51.24
N MET A 9 -31.78 -63.16 -50.10
CA MET A 9 -30.36 -63.05 -49.73
C MET A 9 -29.39 -62.10 -50.49
N ILE A 10 -28.74 -61.19 -49.72
CA ILE A 10 -27.28 -60.92 -49.50
C ILE A 10 -26.34 -61.17 -50.72
N PRO A 11 -25.28 -60.37 -51.09
CA PRO A 11 -24.33 -59.56 -50.26
C PRO A 11 -23.80 -58.24 -50.89
N ALA A 12 -22.84 -57.64 -50.15
CA ALA A 12 -21.66 -56.89 -50.64
C ALA A 12 -21.82 -55.40 -50.98
N GLY A 13 -21.26 -54.57 -50.10
CA GLY A 13 -21.11 -53.14 -50.33
C GLY A 13 -19.99 -52.54 -49.47
N ILE A 14 -18.76 -52.63 -49.99
CA ILE A 14 -17.72 -51.59 -49.98
C ILE A 14 -17.18 -51.11 -48.62
N ALA A 15 -15.91 -51.45 -48.40
CA ALA A 15 -15.01 -50.79 -47.47
C ALA A 15 -14.70 -49.36 -47.93
N ALA A 16 -14.87 -48.37 -47.04
CA ALA A 16 -14.16 -47.11 -47.09
C ALA A 16 -13.81 -46.73 -45.64
N GLY A 17 -12.53 -46.87 -45.30
CA GLY A 17 -12.01 -46.63 -43.97
C GLY A 17 -12.14 -45.17 -43.56
N ILE A 18 -12.89 -44.94 -42.48
CA ILE A 18 -12.77 -43.74 -41.66
C ILE A 18 -11.89 -44.15 -40.49
N PHE A 19 -10.59 -43.86 -40.61
CA PHE A 19 -9.67 -43.87 -39.47
C PHE A 19 -10.07 -42.72 -38.54
N MET A 20 -10.96 -43.00 -37.57
CA MET A 20 -11.19 -42.08 -36.47
C MET A 20 -9.96 -42.09 -35.56
N PHE A 21 -9.18 -41.03 -35.63
CA PHE A 21 -8.15 -40.69 -34.65
C PHE A 21 -8.80 -40.52 -33.26
N SER A 22 -8.94 -41.60 -32.51
CA SER A 22 -9.22 -41.53 -31.07
C SER A 22 -7.92 -41.15 -30.35
N SER A 23 -7.59 -39.86 -30.38
CA SER A 23 -6.60 -39.31 -29.45
C SER A 23 -7.19 -39.43 -28.04
N CYS A 24 -6.69 -40.39 -27.26
CA CYS A 24 -6.98 -40.46 -25.84
C CYS A 24 -6.37 -39.24 -25.16
N HIS A 25 -7.12 -38.15 -25.02
CA HIS A 25 -6.75 -37.08 -24.10
C HIS A 25 -6.98 -37.58 -22.68
N SER A 26 -5.89 -37.86 -21.97
CA SER A 26 -5.91 -37.96 -20.51
C SER A 26 -6.25 -36.58 -19.97
N GLY A 27 -7.53 -36.34 -19.71
CA GLY A 27 -7.99 -35.16 -19.01
C GLY A 27 -7.66 -35.32 -17.54
N TYR A 28 -6.53 -34.75 -17.10
CA TYR A 28 -6.30 -34.59 -15.67
C TYR A 28 -7.32 -33.56 -15.15
N SER A 29 -8.31 -34.02 -14.38
CA SER A 29 -9.11 -33.14 -13.54
C SER A 29 -8.51 -33.13 -12.14
N LEU A 30 -8.34 -31.94 -11.59
CA LEU A 30 -7.98 -31.74 -10.19
C LEU A 30 -9.06 -32.42 -9.31
N ALA A 31 -8.72 -33.54 -8.68
CA ALA A 31 -9.68 -34.34 -7.91
C ALA A 31 -10.05 -33.67 -6.59
N SER A 32 -9.06 -33.06 -5.92
CA SER A 32 -9.24 -32.26 -4.72
C SER A 32 -7.98 -31.42 -4.47
N VAL A 33 -8.14 -30.34 -3.71
CA VAL A 33 -7.03 -29.60 -3.09
C VAL A 33 -7.28 -29.67 -1.60
N GLU A 34 -6.35 -30.28 -0.87
CA GLU A 34 -6.34 -30.26 0.59
C GLU A 34 -5.32 -29.22 1.06
N GLY A 35 -5.79 -28.30 1.89
CA GLY A 35 -4.94 -27.30 2.54
C GLY A 35 -4.98 -27.53 4.05
N ASN A 36 -3.81 -27.60 4.68
CA ASN A 36 -3.69 -27.63 6.13
C ASN A 36 -2.95 -26.38 6.59
N ARG A 37 -3.40 -25.79 7.70
CA ARG A 37 -2.72 -24.67 8.34
C ARG A 37 -1.49 -25.22 9.06
N ILE A 38 -0.31 -24.80 8.65
CA ILE A 38 0.92 -25.01 9.42
C ILE A 38 1.03 -23.85 10.39
N GLU A 39 0.90 -24.13 11.69
CA GLU A 39 1.13 -23.13 12.71
C GLU A 39 2.63 -22.91 12.90
N VAL A 40 3.07 -21.65 12.76
CA VAL A 40 4.43 -21.25 13.09
C VAL A 40 4.53 -21.12 14.60
N THR A 41 5.12 -22.13 15.26
CA THR A 41 5.25 -22.21 16.72
C THR A 41 6.72 -22.29 17.13
N ALA A 42 7.01 -22.02 18.41
CA ALA A 42 8.36 -22.09 18.97
C ALA A 42 9.04 -23.47 18.82
N ALA A 43 8.26 -24.54 18.54
CA ALA A 43 8.80 -25.86 18.25
C ALA A 43 9.60 -25.91 16.93
N LEU A 44 9.27 -25.04 15.96
CA LEU A 44 10.03 -24.89 14.72
C LEU A 44 11.35 -24.16 14.94
N ASP A 45 11.40 -23.23 15.90
CA ASP A 45 12.62 -22.51 16.27
C ASP A 45 13.60 -23.39 17.06
N ALA A 46 13.11 -24.42 17.75
CA ALA A 46 13.91 -25.30 18.58
C ALA A 46 14.88 -26.19 17.78
N ASN A 47 14.56 -26.48 16.50
CA ASN A 47 15.39 -27.30 15.61
C ASN A 47 15.47 -26.66 14.22
N PRO A 48 16.19 -25.53 14.08
CA PRO A 48 16.26 -24.85 12.80
C PRO A 48 17.05 -25.68 11.80
N ASP A 49 16.57 -25.73 10.56
CA ASP A 49 17.22 -26.50 9.49
C ASP A 49 18.57 -25.86 9.14
N SER A 50 19.67 -26.59 9.42
CA SER A 50 21.03 -26.09 9.18
C SER A 50 21.33 -25.81 7.72
N THR A 51 20.68 -26.51 6.79
CA THR A 51 20.81 -26.29 5.35
C THR A 51 20.11 -24.99 4.96
N ALA A 52 18.91 -24.75 5.47
CA ALA A 52 18.19 -23.48 5.26
C ALA A 52 18.97 -22.30 5.86
N ILE A 53 19.50 -22.43 7.07
CA ILE A 53 20.36 -21.41 7.69
C ILE A 53 21.57 -21.12 6.79
N ALA A 54 22.26 -22.15 6.29
CA ALA A 54 23.43 -21.97 5.45
C ALA A 54 23.11 -21.22 4.14
N ILE A 55 21.93 -21.47 3.56
CA ILE A 55 21.43 -20.74 2.38
C ILE A 55 21.14 -19.28 2.73
N LEU A 56 20.51 -19.00 3.87
CA LEU A 56 20.08 -17.65 4.26
C LEU A 56 21.22 -16.76 4.77
N THR A 57 22.22 -17.35 5.43
CA THR A 57 23.34 -16.64 6.08
C THR A 57 24.01 -15.55 5.21
N PRO A 58 24.40 -15.80 3.94
CA PRO A 58 25.02 -14.76 3.12
C PRO A 58 24.06 -13.59 2.80
N TYR A 59 22.76 -13.87 2.61
CA TYR A 59 21.77 -12.84 2.38
C TYR A 59 21.51 -12.02 3.64
N GLN A 60 21.41 -12.69 4.80
CA GLN A 60 21.28 -12.02 6.10
C GLN A 60 22.42 -11.03 6.33
N LYS A 61 23.68 -11.45 6.14
CA LYS A 61 24.83 -10.54 6.26
C LYS A 61 24.74 -9.32 5.34
N THR A 62 24.24 -9.50 4.13
CA THR A 62 24.08 -8.40 3.16
C THR A 62 22.98 -7.44 3.60
N VAL A 63 21.84 -7.97 4.03
CA VAL A 63 20.72 -7.18 4.57
C VAL A 63 21.15 -6.43 5.82
N ASP A 64 21.79 -7.10 6.78
CA ASP A 64 22.28 -6.50 8.02
C ASP A 64 23.24 -5.35 7.73
N SER A 65 24.15 -5.52 6.76
CA SER A 65 25.09 -4.46 6.35
C SER A 65 24.40 -3.22 5.76
N ILE A 66 23.24 -3.39 5.12
CA ILE A 66 22.47 -2.27 4.54
C ILE A 66 21.60 -1.60 5.61
N MET A 67 21.03 -2.40 6.53
CA MET A 67 20.05 -1.92 7.51
C MET A 67 20.68 -1.33 8.78
N SER A 68 21.86 -1.80 9.17
CA SER A 68 22.51 -1.39 10.44
C SER A 68 23.09 0.03 10.52
N PRO A 69 23.47 0.73 9.43
CA PRO A 69 24.07 2.05 9.56
C PRO A 69 23.12 3.05 10.24
N VAL A 70 23.65 3.75 11.24
CA VAL A 70 22.98 4.86 11.93
C VAL A 70 23.00 6.09 11.02
N ILE A 71 21.83 6.70 10.83
CA ILE A 71 21.59 7.85 9.94
C ILE A 71 21.12 9.09 10.67
N GLY A 72 20.79 8.98 11.96
CA GLY A 72 20.35 10.09 12.78
C GLY A 72 20.07 9.65 14.21
N GLN A 73 19.55 10.57 15.02
CA GLN A 73 19.12 10.29 16.38
C GLN A 73 17.74 10.90 16.66
N SER A 74 16.92 10.20 17.44
CA SER A 74 15.70 10.74 18.01
C SER A 74 15.91 11.04 19.49
N ALA A 75 15.47 12.22 19.94
CA ALA A 75 15.50 12.59 21.36
C ALA A 75 14.47 11.84 22.22
N ARG A 76 13.50 11.15 21.59
CA ARG A 76 12.44 10.40 22.28
C ARG A 76 11.85 9.31 21.40
N PHE A 77 11.21 8.35 22.03
CA PHE A 77 10.42 7.33 21.34
C PHE A 77 9.15 7.95 20.74
N MET A 78 8.83 7.63 19.48
CA MET A 78 7.60 8.10 18.81
C MET A 78 6.75 6.90 18.37
N ASP A 79 5.65 6.67 19.09
CA ASP A 79 4.68 5.64 18.76
C ASP A 79 3.71 6.07 17.65
N ARG A 80 2.90 5.13 17.15
CA ARG A 80 1.80 5.37 16.21
C ARG A 80 0.45 5.01 16.84
N PHE A 81 -0.47 5.96 16.87
CA PHE A 81 -1.84 5.74 17.33
C PHE A 81 -2.76 6.84 16.81
N ARG A 82 -4.06 6.55 16.81
CA ARG A 82 -5.13 7.51 16.51
C ARG A 82 -5.51 8.32 17.76
N PRO A 83 -5.97 9.57 17.63
CA PRO A 83 -6.33 10.24 16.37
C PRO A 83 -5.14 10.72 15.55
N GLU A 84 -4.06 11.11 16.20
CA GLU A 84 -2.76 11.38 15.61
C GLU A 84 -1.66 11.07 16.64
N SER A 85 -0.43 11.01 16.17
CA SER A 85 0.77 10.70 16.97
C SER A 85 1.96 11.51 16.47
N GLU A 86 3.01 11.61 17.28
CA GLU A 86 4.23 12.32 16.88
C GLU A 86 4.84 11.74 15.61
N LEU A 87 4.85 10.40 15.48
CA LEU A 87 5.37 9.73 14.30
C LEU A 87 4.49 9.99 13.06
N SER A 88 3.17 9.90 13.20
CA SER A 88 2.27 10.15 12.07
C SER A 88 2.33 11.60 11.59
N ASN A 89 2.46 12.54 12.52
CA ASN A 89 2.57 13.96 12.21
C ASN A 89 3.93 14.28 11.59
N LEU A 90 5.01 13.65 12.07
CA LEU A 90 6.33 13.76 11.45
C LEU A 90 6.33 13.29 9.99
N VAL A 91 5.70 12.15 9.69
CA VAL A 91 5.61 11.65 8.32
C VAL A 91 4.73 12.56 7.46
N ALA A 92 3.62 13.07 8.00
CA ALA A 92 2.79 14.07 7.31
C ALA A 92 3.56 15.37 7.02
N ASP A 93 4.39 15.84 7.96
CA ASP A 93 5.29 16.98 7.78
C ASP A 93 6.32 16.71 6.67
N ILE A 94 6.93 15.52 6.66
CA ILE A 94 7.91 15.12 5.64
C ILE A 94 7.25 15.18 4.25
N LEU A 95 6.04 14.63 4.07
CA LEU A 95 5.32 14.69 2.80
C LEU A 95 5.03 16.15 2.39
N ARG A 96 4.47 16.93 3.32
CA ARG A 96 4.08 18.33 3.11
C ARG A 96 5.27 19.21 2.72
N CYS A 97 6.39 19.05 3.41
CA CYS A 97 7.63 19.77 3.13
C CYS A 97 8.28 19.31 1.83
N SER A 98 8.28 17.99 1.55
CA SER A 98 8.86 17.41 0.33
C SER A 98 8.17 17.90 -0.94
N ALA A 99 6.89 18.26 -0.87
CA ALA A 99 6.17 18.86 -1.98
C ALA A 99 6.86 20.12 -2.55
N SER A 100 7.59 20.87 -1.72
CA SER A 100 8.28 22.10 -2.13
C SER A 100 9.28 21.90 -3.26
N ALA A 101 9.91 20.73 -3.35
CA ALA A 101 10.83 20.40 -4.42
C ALA A 101 10.14 20.28 -5.80
N TYR A 102 8.82 20.07 -5.82
CA TYR A 102 8.06 19.76 -7.03
C TYR A 102 7.08 20.86 -7.43
N ILE A 103 6.54 21.60 -6.46
CA ILE A 103 5.58 22.69 -6.71
C ILE A 103 6.09 24.06 -6.29
N GLY A 104 7.37 24.17 -5.91
CA GLY A 104 8.03 25.44 -5.57
C GLY A 104 7.61 26.05 -4.22
N ARG A 105 6.76 25.36 -3.46
CA ARG A 105 6.31 25.77 -2.11
C ARG A 105 5.89 24.58 -1.27
N ILE A 106 5.95 24.71 0.05
CA ILE A 106 5.39 23.70 0.98
C ILE A 106 3.90 23.53 0.68
N ALA A 107 3.42 22.29 0.67
CA ALA A 107 2.00 22.01 0.47
C ALA A 107 1.16 22.60 1.63
N ASP A 108 -0.10 22.91 1.34
CA ASP A 108 -0.98 23.51 2.34
C ASP A 108 -1.28 22.51 3.47
N VAL A 109 -1.47 21.24 3.12
CA VAL A 109 -1.74 20.13 4.05
C VAL A 109 -0.89 18.90 3.71
N GLY A 110 -0.44 18.16 4.73
CA GLY A 110 0.14 16.82 4.61
C GLY A 110 -0.76 15.78 5.23
N VAL A 111 -0.94 14.62 4.59
CA VAL A 111 -1.77 13.51 5.08
C VAL A 111 -1.03 12.18 4.91
N THR A 112 -1.06 11.34 5.94
CA THR A 112 -0.58 9.95 5.86
C THR A 112 -1.48 9.03 6.68
N ASN A 113 -1.66 7.79 6.25
CA ASN A 113 -2.49 6.82 6.96
C ASN A 113 -1.71 6.09 8.05
N MET A 114 -2.34 5.92 9.21
CA MET A 114 -1.86 5.23 10.39
C MET A 114 -1.54 3.75 10.10
N GLY A 115 -2.27 3.14 9.17
CA GLY A 115 -2.05 1.76 8.72
C GLY A 115 -0.76 1.57 7.91
N GLY A 116 -0.29 2.63 7.25
CA GLY A 116 0.96 2.66 6.50
C GLY A 116 2.20 2.61 7.38
N LEU A 117 2.11 3.16 8.59
CA LEU A 117 3.15 3.13 9.62
C LEU A 117 3.07 1.80 10.37
N ARG A 118 4.16 1.04 10.45
CA ARG A 118 4.11 -0.35 10.96
C ARG A 118 4.70 -0.54 12.34
N THR A 119 5.75 0.19 12.65
CA THR A 119 6.40 0.21 13.96
C THR A 119 6.63 1.65 14.42
N ALA A 120 7.06 1.80 15.67
CA ALA A 120 7.45 3.08 16.26
C ALA A 120 8.86 3.49 15.83
N LEU A 121 9.18 4.78 15.95
CA LEU A 121 10.55 5.28 15.83
C LEU A 121 11.24 5.19 17.22
N PRO A 122 12.39 4.51 17.33
CA PRO A 122 13.09 4.38 18.60
C PRO A 122 13.67 5.71 19.10
N GLU A 123 13.84 5.82 20.41
CA GLU A 123 14.72 6.83 21.02
C GLU A 123 16.19 6.47 20.78
N GLY A 124 17.05 7.47 20.63
CA GLY A 124 18.47 7.27 20.38
C GLY A 124 18.77 7.07 18.90
N ASP A 125 19.69 6.16 18.59
CA ASP A 125 20.17 5.93 17.22
C ASP A 125 19.05 5.44 16.29
N ILE A 126 18.88 6.15 15.17
CA ILE A 126 17.99 5.78 14.07
C ILE A 126 18.83 5.15 12.98
N THR A 127 18.49 3.93 12.58
CA THR A 127 19.16 3.19 11.51
C THR A 127 18.36 3.22 10.21
N TYR A 128 18.98 2.81 9.09
CA TYR A 128 18.25 2.50 7.86
C TYR A 128 17.12 1.50 8.12
N GLY A 129 17.41 0.42 8.85
CA GLY A 129 16.44 -0.62 9.20
C GLY A 129 15.19 -0.07 9.85
N ASN A 130 15.32 0.88 10.78
CA ASN A 130 14.17 1.49 11.43
C ASN A 130 13.24 2.19 10.42
N ILE A 131 13.78 2.93 9.45
CA ILE A 131 12.95 3.61 8.45
C ILE A 131 12.28 2.61 7.49
N TYR A 132 12.98 1.54 7.11
CA TYR A 132 12.41 0.44 6.32
C TYR A 132 11.27 -0.27 7.07
N GLU A 133 11.42 -0.51 8.37
CA GLU A 133 10.40 -1.13 9.20
C GLU A 133 9.19 -0.22 9.42
N ILE A 134 9.40 1.09 9.61
CA ILE A 134 8.30 2.04 9.80
C ILE A 134 7.50 2.21 8.50
N THR A 135 8.20 2.36 7.36
CA THR A 135 7.62 2.60 6.03
C THR A 135 7.99 1.49 5.03
N PRO A 136 7.46 0.27 5.20
CA PRO A 136 7.88 -0.87 4.38
C PRO A 136 7.22 -0.89 3.00
N PHE A 137 6.14 -0.15 2.79
CA PHE A 137 5.47 -0.08 1.49
C PHE A 137 6.22 0.86 0.53
N GLU A 138 6.20 0.53 -0.77
CA GLU A 138 6.75 1.37 -1.84
C GLU A 138 5.81 2.52 -2.24
N ASN A 139 5.05 3.05 -1.28
CA ASN A 139 4.17 4.19 -1.53
C ASN A 139 5.01 5.41 -1.94
N THR A 140 4.48 6.19 -2.86
CA THR A 140 5.11 7.41 -3.37
C THR A 140 4.34 8.65 -2.95
N LEU A 141 5.05 9.78 -2.87
CA LEU A 141 4.43 11.09 -2.69
C LEU A 141 3.47 11.36 -3.85
N CYS A 142 2.25 11.78 -3.52
CA CYS A 142 1.28 12.33 -4.45
C CYS A 142 0.86 13.70 -3.96
N ILE A 143 0.92 14.72 -4.82
CA ILE A 143 0.49 16.08 -4.51
C ILE A 143 -0.83 16.30 -5.26
N VAL A 144 -1.90 16.41 -4.49
CA VAL A 144 -3.27 16.55 -5.00
C VAL A 144 -3.70 18.00 -4.90
N THR A 145 -4.24 18.53 -5.99
CA THR A 145 -4.93 19.83 -6.01
C THR A 145 -6.41 19.59 -5.81
N MET A 146 -7.00 20.22 -4.78
CA MET A 146 -8.45 20.14 -4.56
C MET A 146 -8.99 21.46 -4.01
N ASN A 147 -10.27 21.73 -4.26
CA ASN A 147 -10.92 22.91 -3.69
C ASN A 147 -11.27 22.70 -2.21
N GLY A 148 -11.60 23.78 -1.50
CA GLY A 148 -11.93 23.74 -0.08
C GLY A 148 -13.13 22.85 0.25
N SER A 149 -14.15 22.76 -0.62
CA SER A 149 -15.29 21.87 -0.39
C SER A 149 -14.88 20.39 -0.36
N LEU A 150 -14.00 19.96 -1.27
CA LEU A 150 -13.50 18.59 -1.31
C LEU A 150 -12.47 18.34 -0.21
N LEU A 151 -11.72 19.37 0.20
CA LEU A 151 -10.83 19.29 1.36
C LEU A 151 -11.62 19.07 2.66
N ARG A 152 -12.78 19.71 2.84
CA ARG A 152 -13.66 19.42 3.99
C ARG A 152 -14.15 17.98 3.95
N GLU A 153 -14.55 17.48 2.77
CA GLU A 153 -14.93 16.07 2.64
C GLU A 153 -13.77 15.14 3.01
N LEU A 154 -12.54 15.46 2.62
CA LEU A 154 -11.35 14.71 3.06
C LEU A 154 -11.20 14.73 4.58
N PHE A 155 -11.43 15.87 5.23
CA PHE A 155 -11.39 15.97 6.68
C PHE A 155 -12.53 15.21 7.37
N GLU A 156 -13.71 15.12 6.75
CA GLU A 156 -14.79 14.23 7.18
C GLU A 156 -14.38 12.75 7.04
N ASN A 157 -13.68 12.37 5.96
CA ASN A 157 -13.13 11.02 5.80
C ASN A 157 -12.13 10.70 6.94
N ILE A 158 -11.21 11.61 7.25
CA ILE A 158 -10.25 11.46 8.35
C ILE A 158 -10.97 11.34 9.70
N ALA A 159 -11.98 12.17 9.95
CA ALA A 159 -12.79 12.11 11.16
C ALA A 159 -13.51 10.75 11.31
N ALA A 160 -14.07 10.22 10.22
CA ALA A 160 -14.82 8.97 10.20
C ALA A 160 -13.97 7.73 10.52
N VAL A 161 -12.66 7.78 10.25
CA VAL A 161 -11.71 6.73 10.65
C VAL A 161 -11.05 7.00 12.01
N HIS A 162 -11.57 7.99 12.75
CA HIS A 162 -11.07 8.45 14.05
C HIS A 162 -9.66 9.06 14.02
N GLY A 163 -9.28 9.68 12.91
CA GLY A 163 -8.01 10.39 12.75
C GLY A 163 -6.95 9.64 11.94
N GLU A 164 -6.05 10.41 11.35
CA GLU A 164 -4.91 9.99 10.55
C GLU A 164 -3.75 10.98 10.79
N GLY A 165 -2.55 10.68 10.28
CA GLY A 165 -1.42 11.60 10.38
C GLY A 165 -1.67 12.85 9.55
N LEU A 166 -1.50 14.03 10.17
CA LEU A 166 -1.87 15.30 9.57
C LEU A 166 -0.80 16.37 9.82
N SER A 167 -0.62 17.25 8.84
CA SER A 167 0.22 18.44 8.97
C SER A 167 -0.40 19.64 8.27
N GLY A 168 -0.24 20.84 8.85
CA GLY A 168 -0.71 22.11 8.26
C GLY A 168 -2.19 22.40 8.42
N ALA A 169 -2.95 21.48 9.03
CA ALA A 169 -4.35 21.63 9.37
C ALA A 169 -4.62 21.19 10.82
N CYS A 170 -5.75 21.63 11.37
CA CYS A 170 -6.23 21.24 12.68
C CYS A 170 -7.70 20.86 12.55
N LEU A 171 -8.09 19.72 13.11
CA LEU A 171 -9.44 19.18 13.05
C LEU A 171 -9.97 19.01 14.48
N GLU A 172 -11.20 19.44 14.70
CA GLU A 172 -11.97 19.05 15.88
C GLU A 172 -12.86 17.87 15.48
N ILE A 173 -12.67 16.72 16.13
CA ILE A 173 -13.37 15.47 15.81
C ILE A 173 -14.17 15.02 17.03
N SER A 174 -15.44 14.71 16.85
CA SER A 174 -16.28 14.15 17.90
C SER A 174 -15.90 12.70 18.23
N GLY A 175 -16.26 12.23 19.42
CA GLY A 175 -16.02 10.84 19.82
C GLY A 175 -16.68 9.78 18.93
N ASP A 176 -17.75 10.14 18.20
CA ASP A 176 -18.43 9.30 17.21
C ASP A 176 -17.88 9.45 15.77
N GLY A 177 -16.76 10.15 15.59
CA GLY A 177 -16.05 10.23 14.30
C GLY A 177 -16.64 11.23 13.32
N LYS A 178 -17.23 12.34 13.80
CA LYS A 178 -17.70 13.43 12.94
C LYS A 178 -16.73 14.60 13.01
N LEU A 179 -16.54 15.26 11.87
CA LEU A 179 -15.84 16.54 11.82
C LEU A 179 -16.73 17.62 12.44
N LEU A 180 -16.22 18.33 13.46
CA LEU A 180 -16.89 19.44 14.11
C LEU A 180 -16.38 20.79 13.59
N ASP A 181 -15.07 20.91 13.43
CA ASP A 181 -14.40 22.09 12.90
C ASP A 181 -13.10 21.71 12.18
N ALA A 182 -12.64 22.55 11.25
CA ALA A 182 -11.37 22.38 10.58
C ALA A 182 -10.75 23.70 10.09
N THR A 183 -9.46 23.87 10.35
CA THR A 183 -8.68 25.00 9.84
C THR A 183 -7.44 24.54 9.08
N VAL A 184 -6.99 25.36 8.12
CA VAL A 184 -5.71 25.18 7.41
C VAL A 184 -4.84 26.39 7.69
N ALA A 185 -3.63 26.15 8.21
CA ALA A 185 -2.73 27.20 8.68
C ALA A 185 -3.42 28.21 9.64
N GLY A 186 -4.31 27.70 10.50
CA GLY A 186 -5.07 28.50 11.47
C GLY A 186 -6.16 29.40 10.85
N LYS A 187 -6.52 29.18 9.59
CA LYS A 187 -7.57 29.92 8.90
C LYS A 187 -8.71 28.98 8.49
N GLU A 188 -9.91 29.55 8.46
CA GLU A 188 -11.09 28.91 7.88
C GLU A 188 -10.81 28.44 6.45
N ILE A 189 -11.39 27.28 6.12
CA ILE A 189 -11.33 26.76 4.76
C ILE A 189 -12.28 27.59 3.89
N GLU A 190 -11.86 27.94 2.68
CA GLU A 190 -12.67 28.64 1.69
C GLU A 190 -13.07 27.67 0.59
N ASP A 191 -14.37 27.43 0.39
CA ASP A 191 -14.86 26.31 -0.43
C ASP A 191 -14.36 26.32 -1.88
N SER A 192 -14.21 27.51 -2.47
CA SER A 192 -13.75 27.70 -3.86
C SER A 192 -12.23 27.82 -4.00
N LYS A 193 -11.49 27.96 -2.90
CA LYS A 193 -10.04 28.10 -2.93
C LYS A 193 -9.38 26.75 -3.19
N GLU A 194 -8.33 26.74 -4.00
CA GLU A 194 -7.51 25.56 -4.20
C GLU A 194 -6.48 25.37 -3.08
N TYR A 195 -6.34 24.12 -2.66
CA TYR A 195 -5.36 23.66 -1.68
C TYR A 195 -4.49 22.57 -2.31
N LYS A 196 -3.20 22.60 -2.02
CA LYS A 196 -2.25 21.53 -2.35
C LYS A 196 -2.13 20.60 -1.14
N VAL A 197 -2.51 19.35 -1.32
CA VAL A 197 -2.46 18.31 -0.30
C VAL A 197 -1.39 17.29 -0.68
N ALA A 198 -0.34 17.16 0.13
CA ALA A 198 0.68 16.13 -0.03
C ALA A 198 0.25 14.86 0.71
N THR A 199 0.15 13.76 -0.01
CA THR A 199 -0.30 12.46 0.51
C THR A 199 0.47 11.32 -0.15
N LEU A 200 0.03 10.09 0.05
CA LEU A 200 0.54 8.90 -0.61
C LEU A 200 -0.27 8.57 -1.86
N ASP A 201 0.34 8.05 -2.91
CA ASP A 201 -0.34 7.45 -4.07
C ASP A 201 -1.48 6.50 -3.67
N TYR A 202 -1.24 5.63 -2.70
CA TYR A 202 -2.24 4.73 -2.13
C TYR A 202 -3.50 5.46 -1.64
N LEU A 203 -3.35 6.57 -0.91
CA LEU A 203 -4.50 7.36 -0.44
C LEU A 203 -5.09 8.22 -1.55
N ALA A 204 -4.27 8.66 -2.51
CA ALA A 204 -4.72 9.41 -3.67
C ALA A 204 -5.70 8.62 -4.55
N GLU A 205 -5.67 7.29 -4.49
CA GLU A 205 -6.64 6.37 -5.12
C GLU A 205 -7.94 6.20 -4.31
N GLY A 206 -8.03 6.77 -3.12
CA GLY A 206 -9.20 6.69 -2.23
C GLY A 206 -9.22 5.50 -1.29
N ASN A 207 -8.10 4.78 -1.16
CA ASN A 207 -7.97 3.69 -0.20
C ASN A 207 -8.03 4.19 1.25
N ASP A 208 -8.15 3.27 2.22
CA ASP A 208 -8.35 3.58 3.65
C ASP A 208 -9.49 4.56 3.93
N HIS A 209 -10.56 4.48 3.14
CA HIS A 209 -11.73 5.34 3.22
C HIS A 209 -11.47 6.83 2.93
N MET A 210 -10.34 7.20 2.33
CA MET A 210 -10.03 8.58 1.93
C MET A 210 -10.70 8.95 0.59
N THR A 211 -12.00 8.72 0.47
CA THR A 211 -12.74 8.75 -0.79
C THR A 211 -12.73 10.11 -1.49
N ALA A 212 -12.58 11.21 -0.75
CA ALA A 212 -12.43 12.54 -1.34
C ALA A 212 -11.26 12.62 -2.34
N PHE A 213 -10.16 11.90 -2.11
CA PHE A 213 -9.03 11.88 -3.05
C PHE A 213 -9.38 11.20 -4.39
N ALA A 214 -10.20 10.15 -4.38
CA ALA A 214 -10.62 9.46 -5.61
C ALA A 214 -11.53 10.32 -6.50
N LYS A 215 -12.14 11.37 -5.95
CA LYS A 215 -12.96 12.32 -6.72
C LYS A 215 -12.11 13.33 -7.51
N VAL A 216 -10.83 13.47 -7.19
CA VAL A 216 -9.90 14.33 -7.92
C VAL A 216 -9.42 13.61 -9.18
N GLY A 217 -9.51 14.27 -10.33
CA GLY A 217 -9.03 13.73 -11.60
C GLY A 217 -7.50 13.72 -11.70
N ASP A 218 -6.96 12.88 -12.57
CA ASP A 218 -5.51 12.69 -12.70
C ASP A 218 -4.75 13.97 -13.09
N ALA A 219 -5.39 14.89 -13.81
CA ALA A 219 -4.80 16.18 -14.18
C ALA A 219 -4.43 17.06 -12.97
N ASP A 220 -5.11 16.84 -11.84
CA ASP A 220 -4.91 17.56 -10.58
C ASP A 220 -4.06 16.77 -9.58
N LYS A 221 -3.51 15.62 -9.99
CA LYS A 221 -2.60 14.79 -9.20
C LYS A 221 -1.22 14.81 -9.82
N LEU A 222 -0.24 15.26 -9.05
CA LEU A 222 1.17 15.18 -9.41
C LEU A 222 1.82 14.04 -8.63
N LEU A 223 2.30 13.02 -9.34
CA LEU A 223 3.11 11.94 -8.77
C LEU A 223 4.58 12.14 -9.19
N PRO A 224 5.45 12.67 -8.33
CA PRO A 224 6.85 12.85 -8.67
C PRO A 224 7.56 11.51 -8.81
N GLU A 225 8.40 11.39 -9.84
CA GLU A 225 9.23 10.20 -10.01
C GLU A 225 10.21 10.03 -8.85
N LYS A 226 10.39 8.77 -8.40
CA LYS A 226 11.37 8.37 -7.38
C LYS A 226 11.21 9.06 -6.01
N ALA A 227 10.02 9.56 -5.69
CA ALA A 227 9.71 10.16 -4.40
C ALA A 227 8.99 9.16 -3.46
N THR A 228 9.62 8.02 -3.19
CA THR A 228 9.04 7.07 -2.23
C THR A 228 9.04 7.67 -0.83
N VAL A 229 7.99 7.39 -0.04
CA VAL A 229 7.89 7.90 1.34
C VAL A 229 9.12 7.51 2.15
N ARG A 230 9.59 6.28 1.98
CA ARG A 230 10.80 5.76 2.63
C ARG A 230 12.01 6.60 2.28
N GLN A 231 12.23 6.92 1.00
CA GLN A 231 13.37 7.74 0.60
C GLN A 231 13.27 9.16 1.14
N LEU A 232 12.07 9.75 1.15
CA LEU A 232 11.85 11.08 1.72
C LEU A 232 12.14 11.09 3.23
N PHE A 233 11.74 10.05 3.95
CA PHE A 233 12.01 9.91 5.37
C PHE A 233 13.51 9.70 5.65
N LEU A 234 14.19 8.83 4.89
CA LEU A 234 15.65 8.66 4.97
C LEU A 234 16.40 9.98 4.76
N ASN A 235 15.99 10.76 3.75
CA ASN A 235 16.58 12.07 3.47
C ASN A 235 16.36 13.05 4.61
N TYR A 236 15.16 13.08 5.21
CA TYR A 236 14.83 13.95 6.33
C TYR A 236 15.71 13.67 7.55
N VAL A 237 15.84 12.40 7.95
CA VAL A 237 16.65 12.02 9.11
C VAL A 237 18.12 12.31 8.85
N SER A 238 18.63 11.95 7.68
CA SER A 238 20.04 12.15 7.33
C SER A 238 20.42 13.63 7.22
N SER A 239 19.56 14.49 6.66
CA SER A 239 19.83 15.93 6.54
C SER A 239 19.79 16.66 7.88
N SER A 240 18.91 16.23 8.79
CA SER A 240 18.80 16.78 10.14
C SER A 240 19.97 16.39 11.05
N PHE A 241 20.66 15.28 10.74
CA PHE A 241 21.80 14.81 11.53
C PHE A 241 23.10 15.58 11.24
N PHE A 242 23.26 16.12 10.03
CA PHE A 242 24.46 16.88 9.62
C PHE A 242 24.30 18.41 9.74
N SER A 243 23.17 18.88 10.26
CA SER A 243 22.90 20.31 10.51
C SER A 243 23.04 20.64 11.99
#